data_AF-R4WSR3-F1
#
_entry.id   AF-R4WSR3-F1
#
_cell.length_a   1.000
_cell.length_b   1.000
_cell.length_c   1.000
_cell.angle_alpha   90.00
_cell.angle_beta   90.00
_cell.angle_gamma   90.00
#
_symmetry.space_group_name_H-M   'P 1'
#
loop_
_entity.id
_entity.type
_entity.pdbx_description
1 polymer ?
#
loop_
_entity_poly.entity_id
_entity_poly.type
_entity_poly.pdbx_seq_one_letter_code
_entity_poly.pdbx_strand_id
1 'polypeptide(L)'
;MTLGCLSPYRRLGVGTVMVEHVLRHVEKDGNYDNVYLHVQVNNTGAIDFYKKFGFEIHETKKHYYKRIEPADAHVLQKNLRPPSLTNGIISHNDRHHQEKINHDKNHHHNQHNEKHHNERNSHHHDKRNSDK
;
A
#
# COMPACT_ATOMS: atom_id res chain seq x y z
N MET A 1 -5.28 3.37 21.34
CA MET A 1 -6.43 3.40 20.42
C MET A 1 -7.04 2.00 20.35
N THR A 2 -8.36 1.86 20.23
CA THR A 2 -9.05 0.56 20.06
C THR A 2 -9.67 0.48 18.67
N LEU A 3 -9.77 -0.73 18.11
CA LEU A 3 -10.49 -1.00 16.85
C LEU A 3 -11.38 -2.20 17.06
N GLY A 4 -12.68 -2.05 16.80
CA GLY A 4 -13.66 -3.10 17.01
C GLY A 4 -15.05 -2.67 16.56
N CYS A 5 -15.94 -3.65 16.43
CA CYS A 5 -17.36 -3.44 16.16
C CYS A 5 -18.19 -4.35 17.07
N LEU A 6 -19.48 -4.00 17.25
CA LEU A 6 -20.40 -4.85 18.01
C LEU A 6 -20.52 -6.22 17.34
N SER A 7 -20.71 -7.26 18.15
CA SER A 7 -20.79 -8.64 17.66
C SER A 7 -21.73 -8.85 16.47
N PRO A 8 -22.95 -8.26 16.45
CA PRO A 8 -23.88 -8.42 15.33
C PRO A 8 -23.38 -7.87 13.98
N TYR A 9 -22.39 -6.97 13.98
CA TYR A 9 -21.84 -6.36 12.75
C TYR A 9 -20.49 -6.95 12.33
N ARG A 10 -20.03 -8.00 13.02
CA ARG A 10 -18.83 -8.75 12.61
C ARG A 10 -19.09 -9.45 11.29
N ARG A 11 -18.03 -9.70 10.53
CA ARG A 11 -18.07 -10.39 9.22
C ARG A 11 -18.85 -9.66 8.11
N LEU A 12 -19.27 -8.42 8.35
CA LEU A 12 -19.87 -7.52 7.33
C LEU A 12 -18.84 -6.54 6.71
N GLY A 13 -17.54 -6.81 6.86
CA GLY A 13 -16.47 -5.97 6.29
C GLY A 13 -16.11 -4.70 7.07
N VAL A 14 -16.86 -4.33 8.13
CA VAL A 14 -16.60 -3.11 8.93
C VAL A 14 -15.16 -3.04 9.45
N GLY A 15 -14.66 -4.15 10.03
CA GLY A 15 -13.27 -4.24 10.49
C GLY A 15 -12.25 -4.03 9.39
N THR A 16 -12.49 -4.62 8.20
CA THR A 16 -11.63 -4.49 7.03
C THR A 16 -11.53 -3.03 6.60
N VAL A 17 -12.66 -2.34 6.46
CA VAL A 17 -12.70 -0.92 6.08
C VAL A 17 -11.91 -0.05 7.07
N MET A 18 -12.05 -0.31 8.37
CA MET A 18 -11.31 0.44 9.40
C MET A 18 -9.79 0.20 9.34
N VAL A 19 -9.35 -1.06 9.22
CA VAL A 19 -7.91 -1.39 9.16
C VAL A 19 -7.29 -0.85 7.88
N GLU A 20 -7.94 -1.04 6.72
CA GLU A 20 -7.45 -0.51 5.45
C GLU A 20 -7.39 1.02 5.42
N HIS A 21 -8.32 1.70 6.09
CA HIS A 21 -8.25 3.16 6.23
C HIS A 21 -6.99 3.59 6.98
N VAL A 22 -6.69 2.95 8.11
CA VAL A 22 -5.47 3.23 8.89
C VAL A 22 -4.22 2.91 8.05
N LEU A 23 -4.18 1.74 7.41
CA LEU A 23 -3.03 1.31 6.62
C LEU A 23 -2.75 2.24 5.43
N ARG A 24 -3.80 2.68 4.70
CA ARG A 24 -3.64 3.67 3.62
C ARG A 24 -3.16 5.02 4.13
N HIS A 25 -3.60 5.43 5.32
CA HIS A 25 -3.18 6.70 5.90
C HIS A 25 -1.68 6.68 6.25
N VAL A 26 -1.23 5.63 6.94
CA VAL A 26 0.20 5.51 7.32
C VAL A 26 1.11 5.30 6.09
N GLU A 27 0.63 4.60 5.06
CA GLU A 27 1.35 4.44 3.80
C GLU A 27 1.49 5.77 3.06
N LYS A 28 0.42 6.59 3.04
CA LYS A 28 0.45 7.91 2.41
C LYS A 28 1.36 8.91 3.13
N ASP A 29 1.39 8.88 4.46
CA ASP A 29 2.28 9.72 5.26
C ASP A 29 3.75 9.31 5.06
N GLY A 30 4.03 8.00 5.12
CA GLY A 30 5.36 7.44 4.91
C GLY A 30 6.34 7.64 6.07
N ASN A 31 5.94 8.34 7.13
CA ASN A 31 6.78 8.63 8.29
C ASN A 31 6.61 7.63 9.46
N TYR A 32 6.16 6.41 9.15
CA TYR A 32 5.93 5.34 10.13
C TYR A 32 6.73 4.09 9.81
N ASP A 33 7.33 3.51 10.85
CA ASP A 33 8.17 2.33 10.72
C ASP A 33 7.34 1.04 10.69
N ASN A 34 6.31 1.01 11.55
CA ASN A 34 5.42 -0.12 11.72
C ASN A 34 4.06 0.34 12.29
N VAL A 35 3.08 -0.55 12.18
CA VAL A 35 1.81 -0.47 12.90
C VAL A 35 1.72 -1.68 13.82
N TYR A 36 1.35 -1.48 15.08
CA TYR A 36 1.21 -2.58 16.03
C TYR A 36 -0.02 -2.45 16.92
N LEU A 37 -0.41 -3.56 17.51
CA LEU A 37 -1.48 -3.63 18.51
C LEU A 37 -1.24 -4.76 19.50
N HIS A 38 -1.96 -4.73 20.61
CA HIS A 38 -1.99 -5.82 21.58
C HIS A 38 -3.31 -6.59 21.42
N VAL A 39 -3.23 -7.92 21.36
CA VAL A 39 -4.38 -8.82 21.27
C VAL A 39 -4.24 -9.88 22.35
N GLN A 40 -5.31 -10.12 23.12
CA GLN A 40 -5.31 -11.19 24.13
C GLN A 40 -4.99 -12.54 23.48
N VAL A 41 -4.15 -13.37 24.13
CA VAL A 41 -3.61 -14.59 23.51
C VAL A 41 -4.68 -15.59 23.07
N ASN A 42 -5.85 -15.61 23.72
CA ASN A 42 -6.97 -16.48 23.36
C ASN A 42 -7.94 -15.86 22.34
N ASN A 43 -7.72 -14.62 21.89
CA ASN A 43 -8.58 -13.98 20.89
C ASN A 43 -8.14 -14.37 19.46
N THR A 44 -8.29 -15.66 19.14
CA THR A 44 -7.92 -16.25 17.85
C THR A 44 -8.60 -15.54 16.68
N GLY A 45 -9.86 -15.14 16.84
CA GLY A 45 -10.60 -14.40 15.82
C GLY A 45 -9.96 -13.06 15.43
N ALA A 46 -9.44 -12.30 16.41
CA ALA A 46 -8.71 -11.07 16.13
C ALA A 46 -7.32 -11.37 15.55
N ILE A 47 -6.60 -12.36 16.10
CA ILE A 47 -5.27 -12.76 15.60
C ILE A 47 -5.35 -13.12 14.11
N ASP A 48 -6.27 -14.00 13.74
CA ASP A 48 -6.47 -14.43 12.35
C ASP A 48 -6.96 -13.29 11.45
N PHE A 49 -7.76 -12.38 11.98
CA PHE A 49 -8.18 -11.19 11.26
C PHE A 49 -6.99 -10.29 10.91
N TYR A 50 -6.12 -9.97 11.87
CA TYR A 50 -4.96 -9.09 11.61
C TYR A 50 -3.88 -9.77 10.75
N LYS A 51 -3.67 -11.08 10.89
CA LYS A 51 -2.76 -11.84 10.02
C LYS A 51 -3.09 -11.70 8.53
N LYS A 52 -4.38 -11.60 8.17
CA LYS A 52 -4.81 -11.36 6.77
C LYS A 52 -4.34 -10.03 6.20
N PHE A 53 -4.02 -9.06 7.05
CA PHE A 53 -3.48 -7.76 6.64
C PHE A 53 -1.94 -7.71 6.68
N GLY A 54 -1.27 -8.83 6.93
CA GLY A 54 0.20 -8.92 7.01
C GLY A 54 0.75 -8.51 8.38
N PHE A 55 -0.06 -8.56 9.43
CA PHE A 55 0.48 -8.46 10.80
C PHE A 55 1.01 -9.83 11.25
N GLU A 56 2.13 -9.81 11.96
CA GLU A 56 2.77 -10.99 12.52
C GLU A 56 2.88 -10.85 14.04
N ILE A 57 2.95 -11.97 14.76
CA ILE A 57 3.20 -11.93 16.20
C ILE A 57 4.67 -11.58 16.41
N HIS A 58 4.93 -10.40 16.96
CA HIS A 58 6.28 -9.92 17.24
C HIS A 58 6.78 -10.36 18.62
N GLU A 59 5.92 -10.22 19.64
CA GLU A 59 6.23 -10.62 21.02
C GLU A 59 4.97 -11.02 21.78
N THR A 60 5.15 -11.59 22.98
CA THR A 60 4.05 -11.86 23.91
C THR A 60 4.35 -11.21 25.26
N LYS A 61 3.52 -10.25 25.66
CA LYS A 61 3.61 -9.60 26.96
C LYS A 61 2.84 -10.42 27.99
N LYS A 62 3.57 -10.90 28.99
CA LYS A 62 2.99 -11.57 30.16
C LYS A 62 2.26 -10.57 31.05
N HIS A 63 1.12 -10.97 31.60
CA HIS A 63 0.33 -10.15 32.54
C HIS A 63 0.00 -8.73 32.02
N TYR A 64 -0.26 -8.60 30.71
CA TYR A 64 -0.59 -7.33 30.07
C TYR A 64 -1.93 -6.77 30.56
N TYR A 65 -2.96 -7.62 30.61
CA TYR A 65 -4.28 -7.23 31.09
C TYR A 65 -4.41 -7.47 32.60
N LYS A 66 -4.76 -6.42 33.36
CA LYS A 66 -4.79 -6.48 34.83
C LYS A 66 -6.01 -7.16 35.43
N ARG A 67 -7.08 -7.36 34.64
CA ARG A 67 -8.43 -7.69 35.16
C ARG A 67 -9.16 -8.79 34.41
N ILE A 68 -8.51 -9.41 33.42
CA ILE A 68 -9.11 -10.48 32.60
C ILE A 68 -8.11 -11.60 32.39
N GLU A 69 -8.60 -12.83 32.30
CA GLU A 69 -7.80 -14.02 32.03
C GLU A 69 -8.11 -14.61 30.64
N PRO A 70 -7.11 -15.13 29.91
CA PRO A 70 -5.68 -15.08 30.23
C PRO A 70 -5.13 -13.65 30.18
N ALA A 71 -4.31 -13.28 31.15
CA ALA A 71 -3.78 -11.91 31.27
C ALA A 71 -2.77 -11.52 30.16
N ASP A 72 -2.25 -12.51 29.43
CA ASP A 72 -1.23 -12.32 28.40
C ASP A 72 -1.79 -11.68 27.12
N ALA A 73 -0.93 -10.91 26.44
CA ALA A 73 -1.25 -10.33 25.13
C ALA A 73 -0.12 -10.58 24.12
N HIS A 74 -0.49 -10.98 22.90
CA HIS A 74 0.41 -10.90 21.76
C HIS A 74 0.50 -9.46 21.28
N VAL A 75 1.72 -9.01 20.94
CA VAL A 75 1.91 -7.82 20.11
C VAL A 75 1.94 -8.27 18.67
N LEU A 76 0.93 -7.85 17.92
CA LEU A 76 0.88 -8.05 16.47
C LEU A 76 1.45 -6.80 15.80
N GLN A 77 2.36 -6.97 14.85
CA GLN A 77 3.04 -5.88 14.16
C GLN A 77 3.07 -6.12 12.66
N LYS A 78 2.85 -5.04 11.89
CA LYS A 78 3.12 -4.97 10.45
C LYS A 78 4.22 -3.95 10.22
N ASN A 79 5.36 -4.40 9.74
CA ASN A 79 6.44 -3.50 9.30
C ASN A 79 6.05 -2.84 7.97
N LEU A 80 6.26 -1.53 7.88
CA LEU A 80 5.93 -0.75 6.67
C LEU A 80 7.13 -0.61 5.74
N ARG A 81 8.34 -0.85 6.26
CA ARG A 81 9.57 -0.85 5.49
C ARG A 81 10.14 -2.27 5.45
N PRO A 82 10.76 -2.68 4.33
CA PRO A 82 11.54 -3.92 4.32
C PRO A 82 12.58 -3.86 5.43
N PRO A 83 12.96 -5.00 6.03
CA PRO A 83 14.21 -5.07 6.77
C PRO A 83 15.30 -4.68 5.77
N SER A 84 15.83 -3.46 5.87
CA SER A 84 17.05 -3.11 5.17
C SER A 84 18.06 -4.20 5.52
N LEU A 85 18.67 -4.84 4.52
CA LEU A 85 19.73 -5.83 4.72
C LEU A 85 20.84 -5.18 5.54
N THR A 86 20.77 -5.32 6.87
CA THR A 86 21.77 -4.76 7.77
C THR A 86 22.97 -5.69 7.76
N ASN A 87 23.87 -5.42 6.82
CA ASN A 87 25.30 -5.65 6.94
C ASN A 87 26.02 -4.57 6.12
N GLY A 88 26.27 -3.43 6.77
CA GLY A 88 27.18 -2.40 6.29
C GLY A 88 26.53 -1.15 5.71
N ILE A 89 26.77 -0.02 6.41
CA ILE A 89 26.72 1.36 5.94
C ILE A 89 25.31 1.98 5.81
N ILE A 90 25.13 3.03 6.61
CA ILE A 90 24.04 3.98 6.63
C ILE A 90 23.78 4.52 5.22
N SER A 91 22.53 4.51 4.74
CA SER A 91 22.09 5.45 3.70
C SER A 91 21.03 6.40 4.27
N HIS A 92 21.52 7.47 4.91
CA HIS A 92 20.83 8.74 4.88
C HIS A 92 21.02 9.30 3.46
N ASN A 93 20.18 8.88 2.50
CA ASN A 93 19.80 9.64 1.31
C ASN A 93 19.00 8.75 0.36
N ASP A 94 17.68 8.67 0.53
CA ASP A 94 16.78 8.25 -0.54
C ASP A 94 15.45 9.02 -0.45
N ARG A 95 15.55 10.36 -0.45
CA ARG A 95 14.40 11.27 -0.59
C ARG A 95 14.38 12.05 -1.90
N HIS A 96 15.05 11.59 -2.96
CA HIS A 96 15.06 12.30 -4.24
C HIS A 96 14.83 11.46 -5.52
N HIS A 97 14.49 10.17 -5.45
CA HIS A 97 14.34 9.35 -6.66
C HIS A 97 12.91 9.06 -7.16
N GLN A 98 11.86 9.63 -6.54
CA GLN A 98 10.49 9.43 -7.03
C GLN A 98 10.02 10.46 -8.08
N GLU A 99 10.78 11.53 -8.36
CA GLU A 99 10.37 12.56 -9.32
C GLU A 99 10.87 12.34 -10.77
N LYS A 100 11.81 11.42 -11.01
CA LYS A 100 12.36 11.21 -12.37
C LYS A 100 11.61 10.17 -13.22
N ILE A 101 10.76 9.34 -12.63
CA ILE A 101 10.06 8.27 -13.38
C ILE A 101 8.78 8.78 -14.09
N ASN A 102 8.23 9.93 -13.66
CA ASN A 102 7.02 10.49 -14.29
C ASN A 102 7.31 11.43 -15.48
N HIS A 103 8.56 11.85 -15.70
CA HIS A 103 8.87 12.73 -16.84
C HIS A 103 9.12 11.96 -18.15
N ASP A 104 9.57 10.70 -18.08
CA ASP A 104 9.93 9.93 -19.28
C ASP A 104 8.75 9.22 -19.97
N LYS A 105 7.62 9.05 -19.27
CA LYS A 105 6.44 8.40 -19.87
C LYS A 105 5.59 9.33 -20.74
N ASN A 106 5.69 10.65 -20.56
CA ASN A 106 4.93 11.61 -21.38
C ASN A 106 5.58 11.91 -22.73
N HIS A 107 6.89 11.68 -22.89
CA HIS A 107 7.55 11.94 -24.17
C HIS A 107 7.40 10.80 -25.19
N HIS A 108 7.22 9.55 -24.75
CA HIS A 108 7.10 8.41 -25.67
C HIS A 108 5.69 8.20 -26.23
N HIS A 109 4.64 8.70 -25.56
CA HIS A 109 3.27 8.52 -26.05
C HIS A 109 2.87 9.55 -27.12
N ASN A 110 3.52 10.71 -27.17
CA ASN A 110 3.12 11.78 -28.11
C ASN A 110 3.76 11.67 -29.51
N GLN A 111 4.82 10.86 -29.68
CA GLN A 111 5.46 10.69 -31.00
C GLN A 111 4.76 9.67 -31.92
N HIS A 112 3.90 8.80 -31.38
CA HIS A 112 3.22 7.79 -32.20
C HIS A 112 1.95 8.32 -32.89
N ASN A 113 1.35 9.40 -32.40
CA ASN A 113 0.13 9.98 -32.99
C ASN A 113 0.40 10.97 -34.13
N GLU A 114 1.57 11.61 -34.19
CA GLU A 114 1.88 12.57 -35.28
C GLU A 114 2.28 11.87 -36.59
N LYS A 115 2.88 10.68 -36.54
CA LYS A 115 3.28 9.95 -37.76
C LYS A 115 2.10 9.41 -38.56
N HIS A 116 1.02 8.99 -37.88
CA HIS A 116 -0.16 8.45 -38.56
C HIS A 116 -1.08 9.53 -39.19
N HIS A 117 -0.96 10.80 -38.79
CA HIS A 117 -1.77 11.87 -39.38
C HIS A 117 -1.14 12.45 -40.65
N ASN A 118 0.19 12.41 -40.79
CA ASN A 118 0.88 13.01 -41.93
C ASN A 118 0.90 12.12 -43.20
N GLU A 119 0.76 10.81 -43.07
CA GLU A 119 0.71 9.91 -44.24
C GLU A 119 -0.66 9.87 -44.94
N ARG A 120 -1.73 10.32 -44.27
CA ARG A 120 -3.08 10.37 -44.87
C ARG A 120 -3.34 11.61 -45.74
N ASN A 121 -2.56 12.67 -45.57
CA ASN A 121 -2.74 13.93 -46.32
C ASN A 121 -1.87 14.07 -47.57
N SER A 122 -0.90 13.19 -47.82
CA SER A 122 -0.06 13.26 -49.04
C SER A 122 -0.67 12.55 -50.26
N HIS A 123 -1.64 11.65 -50.07
CA HIS A 123 -2.23 10.86 -51.16
C HIS A 123 -3.49 11.46 -51.80
N HIS A 124 -3.94 12.65 -51.40
CA HIS A 124 -5.18 13.25 -51.90
C HIS A 124 -5.00 14.45 -52.83
N HIS A 125 -3.77 14.79 -53.22
CA HIS A 125 -3.52 15.97 -54.07
C HIS A 125 -3.05 15.71 -55.50
N ASP A 126 -3.00 14.44 -55.94
CA ASP A 126 -2.41 14.08 -57.26
C ASP A 126 -3.41 13.49 -58.29
N LYS A 127 -4.72 13.72 -58.13
CA LYS A 127 -5.73 13.23 -59.11
C LYS A 127 -6.75 14.27 -59.59
N ARG A 128 -6.42 15.56 -59.57
CA ARG A 128 -7.25 16.59 -60.23
C ARG A 128 -6.39 17.54 -61.04
N ASN A 129 -5.81 17.04 -62.13
CA ASN A 129 -5.52 17.81 -63.34
C ASN A 129 -4.99 16.88 -64.45
N SER A 130 -5.86 16.02 -64.95
CA SER A 130 -5.74 15.45 -66.28
C SER A 130 -7.11 14.88 -66.65
N ASP A 131 -7.96 15.71 -67.25
CA ASP A 131 -8.70 15.33 -68.44
C ASP A 131 -9.50 16.53 -68.96
N LYS A 132 -9.59 16.55 -70.28
CA LYS A 132 -10.28 17.51 -71.15
C LYS A 132 -11.79 17.54 -70.90
#